data_AF-A0AAP0C0D2-F1
#
_entry.id   AF-A0AAP0C0D2-F1
#
_cell.length_a   1.000
_cell.length_b   1.000
_cell.length_c   1.000
_cell.angle_alpha   90.00
_cell.angle_beta   90.00
_cell.angle_gamma   90.00
#
_symmetry.space_group_name_H-M   'P 1'
#
loop_
_entity.id
_entity.type
_entity.pdbx_description
1 polymer ?
#
loop_
_entity_poly.entity_id
_entity_poly.type
_entity_poly.pdbx_seq_one_letter_code
_entity_poly.pdbx_strand_id
1 'polypeptide(L)'
;MWTLISDKQKGLINAVEELLPNAEHRFCLRHMYNNFKQKFRGIQLKDLLWRAASATRIVDFNYEMEKLKACDKNAYDWVKERHERHWAKSHFSTWCKCDMLLNNYCEAFNKVILRARDKPIITMLEMIRVILMKRLHTQRDKMDKFNGEVCPTIQKILENNKKNAHDFTLGWNGHDKFEVNGWTGDKWTVDLSSYSCSCRRWDLTGIPCVHATACIFYRREKVEDYMHHWYKKEIFMRAYEHLLNPIKSQKE
;
A
#
# COMPACT_ATOMS: atom_id res chain seq x y z
N MET A 1 -3.75 -9.00 13.40
CA MET A 1 -2.91 -9.70 12.42
C MET A 1 -1.96 -8.69 11.79
N TRP A 2 -0.66 -8.99 11.73
CA TRP A 2 0.36 -8.09 11.19
C TRP A 2 0.65 -8.40 9.71
N THR A 3 1.12 -7.39 8.97
CA THR A 3 1.63 -7.58 7.60
C THR A 3 3.07 -7.08 7.55
N LEU A 4 3.98 -7.89 7.02
CA LEU A 4 5.41 -7.58 6.92
C LEU A 4 5.81 -7.49 5.44
N ILE A 5 6.56 -6.46 5.06
CA ILE A 5 7.16 -6.34 3.73
C ILE A 5 8.68 -6.43 3.88
N SER A 6 9.32 -7.32 3.11
CA SER A 6 10.78 -7.50 3.18
C SER A 6 11.45 -7.68 1.81
N ASP A 7 12.77 -7.59 1.79
CA ASP A 7 13.65 -7.74 0.62
C ASP A 7 14.08 -9.20 0.33
N LYS A 8 13.58 -10.17 1.12
CA LYS A 8 13.94 -11.61 1.03
C LYS A 8 15.43 -11.87 1.32
N GLN A 9 16.02 -11.23 2.32
CA GLN A 9 17.30 -11.68 2.86
C GLN A 9 17.23 -13.15 3.32
N LYS A 10 18.32 -13.89 3.15
CA LYS A 10 18.41 -15.32 3.53
C LYS A 10 18.07 -15.46 5.02
N GLY A 11 17.25 -16.47 5.35
CA GLY A 11 16.80 -16.75 6.72
C GLY A 11 15.59 -15.94 7.19
N LEU A 12 15.25 -14.83 6.54
CA LEU A 12 14.16 -13.96 6.99
C LEU A 12 12.78 -14.59 6.81
N ILE A 13 12.55 -15.36 5.74
CA ILE A 13 11.26 -16.06 5.54
C ILE A 13 11.03 -17.05 6.68
N ASN A 14 12.01 -17.92 6.96
CA ASN A 14 11.90 -18.92 8.01
C ASN A 14 11.69 -18.26 9.39
N ALA A 15 12.43 -17.18 9.69
CA ALA A 15 12.27 -16.46 10.94
C ALA A 15 10.87 -15.81 11.09
N VAL A 16 10.30 -15.29 10.00
CA VAL A 16 8.93 -14.75 10.01
C VAL A 16 7.92 -15.87 10.23
N GLU A 17 8.08 -17.01 9.56
CA GLU A 17 7.19 -18.17 9.73
C GLU A 17 7.27 -18.75 11.14
N GLU A 18 8.43 -18.75 11.76
CA GLU A 18 8.65 -19.25 13.12
C GLU A 18 8.10 -18.28 14.19
N LEU A 19 8.47 -16.99 14.11
CA LEU A 19 8.16 -16.01 15.16
C LEU A 19 6.79 -15.36 14.97
N LEU A 20 6.31 -15.27 13.73
CA LEU A 20 5.08 -14.59 13.35
C LEU A 20 4.28 -15.43 12.34
N PRO A 21 3.90 -16.68 12.68
CA PRO A 21 3.26 -17.62 11.75
C PRO A 21 1.93 -17.10 11.18
N ASN A 22 1.25 -16.23 11.92
CA ASN A 22 0.00 -15.60 11.53
C ASN A 22 0.18 -14.25 10.84
N ALA A 23 1.41 -13.80 10.56
CA ALA A 23 1.64 -12.56 9.84
C ALA A 23 1.61 -12.81 8.33
N GLU A 24 0.95 -11.92 7.60
CA GLU A 24 1.05 -11.92 6.15
C GLU A 24 2.44 -11.40 5.76
N HIS A 25 3.24 -12.25 5.11
CA HIS A 25 4.55 -11.85 4.61
C HIS A 25 4.47 -11.46 3.14
N ARG A 26 5.00 -10.30 2.78
CA ARG A 26 5.04 -9.76 1.42
C ARG A 26 6.47 -9.43 1.02
N PHE A 27 6.75 -9.55 -0.27
CA PHE A 27 8.03 -9.26 -0.87
C PHE A 27 7.99 -7.88 -1.53
N CYS A 28 9.02 -7.09 -1.29
CA CYS A 28 9.20 -5.83 -1.99
C CYS A 28 9.43 -6.10 -3.47
N LEU A 29 8.51 -5.61 -4.32
CA LEU A 29 8.53 -5.82 -5.76
C LEU A 29 9.79 -5.22 -6.41
N ARG A 30 10.33 -4.13 -5.85
CA ARG A 30 11.61 -3.56 -6.32
C ARG A 30 12.76 -4.55 -6.15
N HIS A 31 12.84 -5.22 -5.01
CA HIS A 31 13.89 -6.21 -4.73
C HIS A 31 13.66 -7.48 -5.56
N MET A 32 12.41 -7.93 -5.69
CA MET A 32 12.04 -9.01 -6.60
C MET A 32 12.49 -8.71 -8.03
N TYR A 33 12.20 -7.50 -8.53
CA TYR A 33 12.63 -7.05 -9.85
C TYR A 33 14.16 -6.96 -9.97
N ASN A 34 14.87 -6.50 -8.93
CA ASN A 34 16.34 -6.44 -8.95
C ASN A 34 16.97 -7.82 -9.10
N ASN A 35 16.36 -8.88 -8.55
CA ASN A 35 16.79 -10.26 -8.77
C ASN A 35 16.35 -10.78 -10.14
N PHE A 36 15.15 -10.43 -10.59
CA PHE A 36 14.61 -10.80 -11.89
C PHE A 36 15.47 -10.26 -13.04
N LYS A 37 15.81 -8.97 -13.01
CA LYS A 37 16.55 -8.28 -14.08
C LYS A 37 17.99 -8.77 -14.29
N GLN A 38 18.55 -9.49 -13.30
CA GLN A 38 19.87 -10.12 -13.44
C GLN A 38 19.83 -11.27 -14.45
N LYS A 39 18.69 -11.99 -14.51
CA LYS A 39 18.47 -13.11 -15.43
C LYS A 39 17.70 -12.70 -16.68
N PHE A 40 16.69 -11.84 -16.53
CA PHE A 40 15.75 -11.47 -17.58
C PHE A 40 15.78 -9.95 -17.81
N ARG A 41 16.48 -9.53 -18.87
CA ARG A 41 16.62 -8.10 -19.20
C ARG A 41 15.56 -7.68 -20.21
N GLY A 42 15.08 -6.45 -20.08
CA GLY A 42 14.11 -5.87 -21.01
C GLY A 42 13.05 -5.03 -20.30
N ILE A 43 12.71 -3.88 -20.89
CA ILE A 43 11.68 -2.99 -20.34
C ILE A 43 10.30 -3.63 -20.40
N GLN A 44 10.01 -4.39 -21.46
CA GLN A 44 8.75 -5.11 -21.62
C GLN A 44 8.50 -6.12 -20.50
N LEU A 45 9.50 -6.92 -20.14
CA LEU A 45 9.40 -7.91 -19.05
C LEU A 45 9.23 -7.24 -17.68
N LYS A 46 9.95 -6.13 -17.45
CA LYS A 46 9.77 -5.30 -16.25
C LYS A 46 8.32 -4.82 -16.15
N ASP A 47 7.77 -4.29 -17.22
CA ASP A 47 6.43 -3.70 -17.23
C ASP A 47 5.34 -4.76 -17.09
N LEU A 48 5.52 -5.95 -17.70
CA LEU A 48 4.65 -7.11 -17.52
C LEU A 48 4.65 -7.58 -16.05
N LEU A 49 5.82 -7.75 -15.45
CA LEU A 49 5.94 -8.09 -14.02
C LEU A 49 5.24 -7.05 -13.14
N TRP A 50 5.43 -5.76 -13.43
CA TRP A 50 4.84 -4.68 -12.62
C TRP A 50 3.32 -4.63 -12.76
N ARG A 51 2.80 -4.83 -13.97
CA ARG A 51 1.36 -4.91 -14.23
C ARG A 51 0.73 -6.11 -13.53
N ALA A 52 1.34 -7.30 -13.63
CA ALA A 52 0.88 -8.48 -12.91
C ALA A 52 0.86 -8.23 -11.39
N ALA A 53 1.95 -7.74 -10.80
CA ALA A 53 2.03 -7.47 -9.37
C ALA A 53 1.02 -6.40 -8.90
N SER A 54 0.73 -5.41 -9.74
CA SER A 54 -0.18 -4.29 -9.43
C SER A 54 -1.65 -4.61 -9.66
N ALA A 55 -1.97 -5.67 -10.41
CA ALA A 55 -3.34 -6.10 -10.65
C ALA A 55 -4.03 -6.44 -9.33
N THR A 56 -5.22 -5.88 -9.11
CA THR A 56 -6.00 -6.10 -7.88
C THR A 56 -6.97 -7.27 -8.00
N ARG A 57 -7.27 -7.73 -9.22
CA ARG A 57 -8.14 -8.87 -9.49
C ARG A 57 -7.34 -10.06 -10.00
N ILE A 58 -7.84 -11.26 -9.70
CA ILE A 58 -7.24 -12.51 -10.16
C ILE A 58 -7.29 -12.61 -11.70
N VAL A 59 -8.40 -12.17 -12.32
CA VAL A 59 -8.56 -12.20 -13.78
C VAL A 59 -7.51 -11.33 -14.47
N ASP A 60 -7.35 -10.08 -14.03
CA ASP A 60 -6.36 -9.15 -14.59
C ASP A 60 -4.93 -9.65 -14.34
N PHE A 61 -4.67 -10.22 -13.16
CA PHE A 61 -3.38 -10.84 -12.84
C PHE A 61 -3.05 -11.98 -13.80
N ASN A 62 -3.97 -12.93 -13.98
CA ASN A 62 -3.78 -14.08 -14.86
C ASN A 62 -3.56 -13.64 -16.31
N TYR A 63 -4.31 -12.63 -16.76
CA TYR A 63 -4.13 -12.05 -18.09
C TYR A 63 -2.72 -11.47 -18.30
N GLU A 64 -2.19 -10.74 -17.32
CA GLU A 64 -0.82 -10.22 -17.38
C GLU A 64 0.25 -11.31 -17.26
N MET A 65 -0.01 -12.37 -16.48
CA MET A 65 0.87 -13.53 -16.37
C MET A 65 0.94 -14.34 -17.67
N GLU A 66 -0.17 -14.50 -18.40
CA GLU A 66 -0.15 -15.14 -19.72
C GLU A 66 0.58 -14.31 -20.76
N LYS A 67 0.47 -12.97 -20.72
CA LYS A 67 1.31 -12.09 -21.56
C LYS A 67 2.79 -12.24 -21.24
N LEU A 68 3.15 -12.36 -19.95
CA LEU A 68 4.52 -12.61 -19.53
C LEU A 68 5.04 -13.93 -20.10
N LYS A 69 4.24 -15.00 -20.00
CA LYS A 69 4.55 -16.33 -20.54
C LYS A 69 4.72 -16.35 -22.06
N ALA A 70 3.86 -15.62 -22.77
CA ALA A 70 3.95 -15.48 -24.22
C ALA A 70 5.21 -14.70 -24.64
N CYS A 71 5.64 -13.73 -23.83
CA CYS A 71 6.84 -12.94 -24.09
C CYS A 71 8.13 -13.73 -23.77
N ASP A 72 8.18 -14.39 -22.61
CA ASP A 72 9.31 -15.22 -22.19
C ASP A 72 8.84 -16.25 -21.15
N LYS A 73 8.85 -17.53 -21.57
CA LYS A 73 8.43 -18.64 -20.71
C LYS A 73 9.34 -18.85 -19.51
N ASN A 74 10.65 -18.66 -19.65
CA ASN A 74 11.60 -18.83 -18.56
C ASN A 74 11.40 -17.74 -17.50
N ALA A 75 11.09 -16.51 -17.93
CA ALA A 75 10.74 -15.42 -17.04
C ALA A 75 9.44 -15.70 -16.27
N TYR A 76 8.43 -16.24 -16.95
CA TYR A 76 7.19 -16.68 -16.31
C TYR A 76 7.43 -17.77 -15.27
N ASP A 77 8.19 -18.82 -15.61
CA ASP A 77 8.48 -19.93 -14.71
C ASP A 77 9.23 -19.44 -13.46
N TRP A 78 10.20 -18.52 -13.63
CA TRP A 78 10.89 -17.88 -12.49
C TRP A 78 9.93 -17.12 -11.57
N VAL A 79 8.95 -16.40 -12.12
CA VAL A 79 7.97 -15.68 -11.29
C VAL A 79 7.06 -16.67 -10.56
N LYS A 80 6.63 -17.74 -11.24
CA LYS A 80 5.72 -18.76 -10.72
C LYS A 80 6.29 -19.60 -9.59
N GLU A 81 7.62 -19.76 -9.52
CA GLU A 81 8.29 -20.36 -8.35
C GLU A 81 7.98 -19.64 -7.03
N ARG A 82 7.56 -18.37 -7.08
CA ARG A 82 7.24 -17.56 -5.91
C ARG A 82 5.73 -17.46 -5.78
N HIS A 83 5.21 -17.94 -4.66
CA HIS A 83 3.77 -17.87 -4.39
C HIS A 83 3.26 -16.43 -4.42
N GLU A 84 2.26 -16.19 -5.26
CA GLU A 84 1.64 -14.91 -5.61
C GLU A 84 1.10 -14.12 -4.41
N ARG A 85 0.69 -14.80 -3.33
CA ARG A 85 0.29 -14.17 -2.06
C ARG A 85 1.35 -13.22 -1.50
N HIS A 86 2.62 -13.46 -1.82
CA HIS A 86 3.72 -12.65 -1.30
C HIS A 86 3.98 -11.40 -2.13
N TRP A 87 3.60 -11.32 -3.40
CA TRP A 87 4.08 -10.24 -4.27
C TRP A 87 3.04 -9.59 -5.18
N ALA A 88 1.84 -10.16 -5.30
CA ALA A 88 0.77 -9.64 -6.16
C ALA A 88 -0.42 -9.13 -5.35
N LYS A 89 -0.88 -7.90 -5.62
CA LYS A 89 -2.04 -7.29 -4.95
C LYS A 89 -3.30 -8.12 -5.07
N SER A 90 -3.46 -8.82 -6.20
CA SER A 90 -4.57 -9.73 -6.47
C SER A 90 -4.69 -10.88 -5.46
N HIS A 91 -3.64 -11.18 -4.70
CA HIS A 91 -3.62 -12.25 -3.70
C HIS A 91 -3.35 -11.76 -2.28
N PHE A 92 -3.19 -10.44 -2.09
CA PHE A 92 -3.02 -9.85 -0.77
C PHE A 92 -4.31 -9.91 0.05
N SER A 93 -4.14 -10.07 1.36
CA SER A 93 -5.24 -9.92 2.31
C SER A 93 -5.74 -8.48 2.33
N THR A 94 -7.06 -8.32 2.48
CA THR A 94 -7.76 -7.03 2.58
C THR A 94 -7.84 -6.53 4.03
N TRP A 95 -7.29 -7.28 4.98
CA TRP A 95 -7.35 -6.98 6.42
C TRP A 95 -6.57 -5.71 6.80
N CYS A 96 -5.31 -5.59 6.35
CA CYS A 96 -4.42 -4.51 6.79
C CYS A 96 -4.70 -3.15 6.12
N LYS A 97 -5.61 -3.11 5.13
CA LYS A 97 -5.95 -1.91 4.35
C LYS A 97 -4.70 -1.22 3.78
N CYS A 98 -3.75 -2.04 3.30
CA CYS A 98 -2.51 -1.59 2.70
C CYS A 98 -2.23 -2.40 1.43
N ASP A 99 -2.03 -1.71 0.32
CA ASP A 99 -1.74 -2.31 -0.99
C ASP A 99 -0.28 -2.09 -1.42
N MET A 100 0.60 -1.72 -0.49
CA MET A 100 2.00 -1.42 -0.80
C MET A 100 2.74 -2.63 -1.39
N LEU A 101 3.44 -2.37 -2.49
CA LEU A 101 4.34 -3.33 -3.15
C LEU A 101 5.81 -3.01 -2.88
N LEU A 102 6.10 -1.85 -2.29
CA LEU A 102 7.44 -1.31 -2.15
C LEU A 102 7.79 -1.12 -0.69
N ASN A 103 9.07 -1.31 -0.37
CA ASN A 103 9.61 -1.07 0.96
C ASN A 103 10.15 0.37 1.11
N ASN A 104 9.39 1.34 0.61
CA ASN A 104 9.82 2.74 0.55
C ASN A 104 10.11 3.32 1.94
N TYR A 105 9.40 2.86 2.98
CA TYR A 105 9.62 3.32 4.35
C TYR A 105 10.98 2.90 4.89
N CYS A 106 11.37 1.63 4.74
CA CYS A 106 12.69 1.19 5.16
C CYS A 106 13.81 1.84 4.34
N GLU A 107 13.61 2.02 3.02
CA GLU A 107 14.59 2.71 2.17
C GLU A 107 14.78 4.18 2.60
N ALA A 108 13.68 4.90 2.88
CA ALA A 108 13.73 6.26 3.38
C ALA A 108 14.41 6.35 4.76
N PHE A 109 14.08 5.43 5.67
CA PHE A 109 14.70 5.37 6.99
C PHE A 109 16.21 5.09 6.89
N ASN A 110 16.59 4.06 6.11
CA ASN A 110 17.99 3.69 5.87
C ASN A 110 18.81 4.86 5.34
N LYS A 111 18.24 5.67 4.43
CA LYS A 111 18.89 6.87 3.91
C LYS A 111 19.13 7.93 4.98
N VAL A 112 18.16 8.13 5.87
CA VAL A 112 18.24 9.13 6.93
C VAL A 112 19.30 8.76 7.97
N ILE A 113 19.42 7.49 8.34
CA ILE A 113 20.35 7.05 9.39
C ILE A 113 21.75 6.70 8.86
N LEU A 114 22.01 6.84 7.56
CA LEU A 114 23.28 6.44 6.94
C LEU A 114 24.48 7.04 7.66
N ARG A 115 24.46 8.35 7.96
CA ARG A 115 25.56 9.03 8.68
C ARG A 115 25.72 8.59 10.13
N ALA A 116 24.65 8.10 10.75
CA ALA A 116 24.68 7.64 12.14
C ALA A 116 25.28 6.24 12.25
N ARG A 117 25.14 5.40 11.21
CA ARG A 117 25.59 4.00 11.21
C ARG A 117 27.10 3.84 11.32
N ASP A 118 27.88 4.81 10.84
CA ASP A 118 29.34 4.77 10.87
C ASP A 118 29.93 5.31 12.20
N LYS A 119 29.10 5.46 13.25
CA LYS A 119 29.48 6.02 14.54
C LYS A 119 29.50 4.96 15.64
N PRO A 120 30.23 5.19 16.75
CA PRO A 120 30.13 4.35 17.94
C PRO A 120 28.69 4.21 18.41
N ILE A 121 28.34 3.07 19.04
CA ILE A 121 26.96 2.71 19.36
C ILE A 121 26.19 3.81 20.10
N ILE A 122 26.82 4.47 21.08
CA ILE A 122 26.21 5.56 21.85
C ILE A 122 25.93 6.76 20.95
N THR A 123 26.91 7.18 20.15
CA THR A 123 26.78 8.28 19.19
C THR A 123 25.71 7.98 18.13
N MET A 124 25.66 6.75 17.62
CA MET A 124 24.65 6.32 16.65
C MET A 124 23.24 6.44 17.22
N LEU A 125 23.00 5.90 18.41
CA LEU A 125 21.70 5.94 19.08
C LEU A 125 21.27 7.37 19.37
N GLU A 126 22.20 8.23 19.81
CA GLU A 126 21.93 9.64 20.08
C GLU A 126 21.56 10.40 18.80
N MET A 127 22.29 10.17 17.70
CA MET A 127 21.94 10.75 16.40
C MET A 127 20.56 10.30 15.91
N ILE A 128 20.23 9.01 16.05
CA ILE A 128 18.91 8.48 15.68
C ILE A 128 17.81 9.10 16.56
N ARG A 129 18.05 9.24 17.88
CA ARG A 129 17.12 9.88 18.81
C ARG A 129 16.80 11.31 18.39
N VAL A 130 17.81 12.12 18.07
CA VAL A 130 17.64 13.51 17.62
C VAL A 130 16.88 13.59 16.29
N ILE A 131 17.18 12.69 15.34
CA ILE A 131 16.45 12.58 14.07
C ILE A 131 14.97 12.29 14.31
N LEU A 132 14.66 11.30 15.16
CA LEU A 132 13.29 10.91 15.47
C LEU A 132 12.55 12.02 16.21
N MET A 133 13.19 12.65 17.20
CA MET A 133 12.64 13.81 17.91
C MET A 133 12.24 14.92 16.94
N LYS A 134 13.14 15.28 16.00
CA LYS A 134 12.87 16.28 14.97
C LYS A 134 11.70 15.88 14.06
N ARG A 135 11.69 14.63 13.63
CA ARG A 135 10.66 14.08 12.74
C ARG A 135 9.28 14.13 13.41
N LEU A 136 9.18 13.68 14.67
CA LEU A 136 7.92 13.61 15.41
C LEU A 136 7.27 14.98 15.54
N HIS A 137 7.99 15.98 16.08
CA HIS A 137 7.40 17.32 16.25
C HIS A 137 7.09 17.98 14.89
N THR A 138 7.96 17.84 13.89
CA THR A 138 7.74 18.45 12.57
C THR A 138 6.49 17.90 11.89
N GLN A 139 6.22 16.60 12.01
CA GLN A 139 5.03 15.99 11.43
C GLN A 139 3.76 16.38 12.18
N ARG A 140 3.81 16.43 13.52
CA ARG A 140 2.72 16.91 14.37
C ARG A 140 2.35 18.35 14.05
N ASP A 141 3.32 19.27 14.08
CA ASP A 141 3.08 20.70 13.86
C ASP A 141 2.55 21.00 12.44
N LYS A 142 2.95 20.21 11.45
CA LYS A 142 2.39 20.28 10.09
C LYS A 142 0.93 19.86 10.03
N MET A 143 0.58 18.77 10.71
CA MET A 143 -0.78 18.24 10.69
C MET A 143 -1.72 19.06 11.57
N ASP A 144 -1.23 19.63 12.66
CA ASP A 144 -1.97 20.52 13.54
C ASP A 144 -2.56 21.71 12.75
N LYS A 145 -1.71 22.36 11.93
CA LYS A 145 -2.07 23.48 11.03
C LYS A 145 -2.98 23.09 9.84
N PHE A 146 -3.18 21.80 9.59
CA PHE A 146 -3.97 21.34 8.46
C PHE A 146 -5.45 21.21 8.84
N ASN A 147 -6.34 21.91 8.12
CA ASN A 147 -7.76 22.01 8.49
C ASN A 147 -8.67 20.89 7.94
N GLY A 148 -8.11 19.86 7.29
CA GLY A 148 -8.90 18.74 6.78
C GLY A 148 -9.02 17.57 7.77
N GLU A 149 -10.11 16.83 7.66
CA GLU A 149 -10.38 15.62 8.46
C GLU A 149 -9.53 14.41 8.02
N VAL A 150 -8.97 14.48 6.81
CA VAL A 150 -8.30 13.38 6.10
C VAL A 150 -6.89 13.78 5.74
N CYS A 151 -5.94 12.85 5.86
CA CYS A 151 -4.55 13.12 5.51
C CYS A 151 -4.40 13.67 4.07
N PRO A 152 -3.58 14.73 3.84
CA PRO A 152 -3.55 15.46 2.56
C PRO A 152 -3.32 14.60 1.31
N THR A 153 -2.44 13.59 1.40
CA THR A 153 -2.16 12.67 0.29
C THR A 153 -3.38 11.83 -0.06
N ILE A 154 -4.14 11.40 0.94
CA ILE A 154 -5.35 10.59 0.75
C ILE A 154 -6.48 11.46 0.22
N GLN A 155 -6.62 12.70 0.71
CA GLN A 155 -7.57 13.65 0.13
C GLN A 155 -7.34 13.84 -1.37
N LYS A 156 -6.08 13.98 -1.81
CA LYS A 156 -5.76 14.08 -3.25
C LYS A 156 -6.21 12.86 -4.05
N ILE A 157 -6.07 11.65 -3.49
CA ILE A 157 -6.55 10.41 -4.12
C ILE A 157 -8.07 10.44 -4.22
N LEU A 158 -8.77 10.81 -3.15
CA LEU A 158 -10.22 10.95 -3.15
C LEU A 158 -10.70 11.95 -4.19
N GLU A 159 -10.11 13.15 -4.23
CA GLU A 159 -10.49 14.17 -5.22
C GLU A 159 -10.30 13.68 -6.66
N ASN A 160 -9.26 12.89 -6.93
CA ASN A 160 -9.09 12.26 -8.23
C ASN A 160 -10.18 11.21 -8.51
N ASN A 161 -10.53 10.38 -7.53
CA ASN A 161 -11.61 9.40 -7.68
C ASN A 161 -12.97 10.07 -7.89
N LYS A 162 -13.26 11.15 -7.15
CA LYS A 162 -14.46 11.98 -7.31
C LYS A 162 -14.55 12.56 -8.71
N LYS A 163 -13.44 13.10 -9.22
CA LYS A 163 -13.37 13.63 -10.59
C LYS A 163 -13.70 12.58 -11.63
N ASN A 164 -13.26 11.34 -11.49
CA ASN A 164 -13.50 10.30 -12.50
C ASN A 164 -14.79 9.48 -12.26
N ALA A 165 -15.55 9.79 -11.21
CA ALA A 165 -16.73 9.01 -10.84
C ALA A 165 -17.91 9.17 -11.82
N HIS A 166 -17.93 10.26 -12.59
CA HIS A 166 -19.01 10.57 -13.54
C HIS A 166 -18.94 9.74 -14.83
N ASP A 167 -17.85 9.02 -15.08
CA ASP A 167 -17.65 8.19 -16.28
C ASP A 167 -18.45 6.86 -16.23
N PHE A 168 -19.22 6.64 -15.16
CA PHE A 168 -19.90 5.36 -14.91
C PHE A 168 -21.41 5.51 -14.85
N THR A 169 -22.10 4.52 -15.39
CA THR A 169 -23.56 4.38 -15.26
C THR A 169 -23.90 3.36 -14.19
N LEU A 170 -24.98 3.59 -13.45
CA LEU A 170 -25.30 2.83 -12.24
C LEU A 170 -26.65 2.11 -12.39
N GLY A 171 -26.64 0.81 -12.09
CA GLY A 171 -27.83 0.01 -11.82
C GLY A 171 -27.96 -0.23 -10.32
N TRP A 172 -28.89 0.47 -9.66
CA TRP A 172 -29.10 0.35 -8.22
C TRP A 172 -30.11 -0.76 -7.89
N ASN A 173 -29.80 -1.61 -6.91
CA ASN A 173 -30.71 -2.68 -6.49
C ASN A 173 -31.80 -2.25 -5.49
N GLY A 174 -31.87 -0.97 -5.12
CA GLY A 174 -32.80 -0.43 -4.12
C GLY A 174 -32.28 -0.47 -2.66
N HIS A 175 -31.07 -0.96 -2.39
CA HIS A 175 -30.46 -0.98 -1.06
C HIS A 175 -28.99 -0.50 -1.08
N ASP A 176 -28.02 -1.31 -0.65
CA ASP A 176 -26.59 -0.91 -0.57
C ASP A 176 -25.75 -1.42 -1.74
N LYS A 177 -26.34 -2.14 -2.70
CA LYS A 177 -25.61 -2.77 -3.80
C LYS A 177 -25.90 -2.12 -5.15
N PHE A 178 -24.84 -1.99 -5.93
CA PHE A 178 -24.88 -1.36 -7.24
C PHE A 178 -24.15 -2.22 -8.27
N GLU A 179 -24.72 -2.31 -9.46
CA GLU A 179 -23.98 -2.59 -10.68
C GLU A 179 -23.43 -1.27 -11.22
N VAL A 180 -22.14 -1.22 -11.54
CA VAL A 180 -21.46 -0.05 -12.07
C VAL A 180 -20.88 -0.42 -13.43
N ASN A 181 -21.38 0.23 -14.48
CA ASN A 181 -21.02 -0.03 -15.86
C ASN A 181 -20.09 1.07 -16.37
N GLY A 182 -18.89 0.68 -16.81
CA GLY A 182 -17.95 1.56 -17.49
C GLY A 182 -18.26 1.67 -18.99
N TRP A 183 -17.76 2.74 -19.61
CA TRP A 183 -17.99 2.99 -21.05
C TRP A 183 -17.39 1.92 -21.97
N THR A 184 -16.34 1.23 -21.52
CA THR A 184 -15.64 0.15 -22.22
C THR A 184 -16.36 -1.20 -22.15
N GLY A 185 -17.54 -1.26 -21.52
CA GLY A 185 -18.30 -2.49 -21.31
C GLY A 185 -17.92 -3.27 -20.05
N ASP A 186 -16.94 -2.80 -19.28
CA ASP A 186 -16.58 -3.39 -17.99
C ASP A 186 -17.69 -3.20 -16.97
N LYS A 187 -17.98 -4.26 -16.21
CA LYS A 187 -18.99 -4.26 -15.15
C LYS A 187 -18.37 -4.51 -13.79
N TRP A 188 -18.80 -3.73 -12.83
CA TRP A 188 -18.37 -3.82 -11.44
C TRP A 188 -19.56 -3.94 -10.50
N THR A 189 -19.33 -4.55 -9.35
CA THR A 189 -20.29 -4.58 -8.26
C THR A 189 -19.70 -3.81 -7.08
N VAL A 190 -20.54 -2.99 -6.46
CA VAL A 190 -20.21 -2.23 -5.26
C VAL A 190 -21.23 -2.59 -4.19
N ASP A 191 -20.74 -2.79 -2.98
CA ASP A 191 -21.56 -2.96 -1.78
C ASP A 191 -21.09 -1.95 -0.73
N LEU A 192 -21.93 -0.93 -0.50
CA LEU A 192 -21.61 0.17 0.41
C LEU A 192 -21.67 -0.27 1.88
N SER A 193 -22.50 -1.27 2.21
CA SER A 193 -22.65 -1.77 3.58
C SER A 193 -21.39 -2.50 4.07
N SER A 194 -20.75 -3.25 3.17
CA SER A 194 -19.54 -4.03 3.45
C SER A 194 -18.26 -3.30 3.05
N TYR A 195 -18.35 -2.05 2.58
CA TYR A 195 -17.21 -1.24 2.14
C TYR A 195 -16.38 -1.96 1.06
N SER A 196 -17.06 -2.59 0.10
CA SER A 196 -16.47 -3.52 -0.86
C SER A 196 -16.76 -3.16 -2.30
N CYS A 197 -15.81 -3.45 -3.19
CA CYS A 197 -16.00 -3.32 -4.63
C CYS A 197 -15.28 -4.45 -5.36
N SER A 198 -15.89 -5.03 -6.39
CA SER A 198 -15.27 -6.14 -7.15
C SER A 198 -13.98 -5.77 -7.88
N CYS A 199 -13.64 -4.49 -7.99
CA CYS A 199 -12.30 -4.04 -8.42
C CYS A 199 -11.20 -4.26 -7.37
N ARG A 200 -11.57 -4.62 -6.13
CA ARG A 200 -10.73 -4.87 -4.94
C ARG A 200 -9.88 -3.72 -4.41
N ARG A 201 -9.88 -2.56 -5.08
CA ARG A 201 -9.09 -1.39 -4.63
C ARG A 201 -9.56 -0.89 -3.26
N TRP A 202 -10.88 -0.79 -3.08
CA TRP A 202 -11.45 -0.35 -1.79
C TRP A 202 -11.18 -1.38 -0.69
N ASP A 203 -11.32 -2.67 -0.99
CA ASP A 203 -11.05 -3.74 -0.03
C ASP A 203 -9.58 -3.74 0.43
N LEU A 204 -8.64 -3.55 -0.49
CA LEU A 204 -7.20 -3.59 -0.23
C LEU A 204 -6.69 -2.33 0.48
N THR A 205 -7.25 -1.17 0.19
CA THR A 205 -6.73 0.11 0.69
C THR A 205 -7.61 0.72 1.76
N GLY A 206 -8.89 0.35 1.85
CA GLY A 206 -9.85 1.06 2.70
C GLY A 206 -10.21 2.47 2.19
N ILE A 207 -9.80 2.84 0.98
CA ILE A 207 -10.13 4.11 0.34
C ILE A 207 -11.16 3.83 -0.77
N PRO A 208 -12.34 4.49 -0.78
CA PRO A 208 -13.31 4.33 -1.84
C PRO A 208 -12.68 4.51 -3.21
N CYS A 209 -12.84 3.49 -4.07
CA CYS A 209 -12.40 3.56 -5.45
C CYS A 209 -13.36 4.44 -6.27
N VAL A 210 -13.03 4.68 -7.55
CA VAL A 210 -13.88 5.46 -8.45
C VAL A 210 -15.31 4.90 -8.57
N HIS A 211 -15.46 3.58 -8.63
CA HIS A 211 -16.78 2.93 -8.71
C HIS A 211 -17.60 3.16 -7.43
N ALA A 212 -16.98 2.95 -6.26
CA ALA A 212 -17.62 3.20 -4.97
C ALA A 212 -18.00 4.66 -4.82
N THR A 213 -17.13 5.57 -5.27
CA THR A 213 -17.38 7.01 -5.25
C THR A 213 -18.60 7.39 -6.07
N ALA A 214 -18.78 6.79 -7.26
CA ALA A 214 -19.98 7.00 -8.08
C ALA A 214 -21.27 6.57 -7.35
N CYS A 215 -21.26 5.40 -6.70
CA CYS A 215 -22.39 4.92 -5.90
C CYS A 215 -22.70 5.82 -4.70
N ILE A 216 -21.68 6.30 -3.99
CA ILE A 216 -21.84 7.21 -2.85
C ILE A 216 -22.45 8.54 -3.31
N PHE A 217 -21.97 9.09 -4.44
CA PHE A 217 -22.55 10.29 -5.04
C PHE A 217 -24.01 10.10 -5.47
N TYR A 218 -24.37 8.94 -6.01
CA TYR A 218 -25.75 8.62 -6.34
C TYR A 218 -26.66 8.69 -5.10
N ARG A 219 -26.17 8.22 -3.94
CA ARG A 219 -26.87 8.34 -2.65
C ARG A 219 -26.82 9.73 -2.01
N ARG A 220 -26.11 10.68 -2.62
CA ARG A 220 -25.88 12.05 -2.10
C ARG A 220 -25.19 12.07 -0.73
N GLU A 221 -24.33 11.09 -0.50
CA GLU A 221 -23.57 10.94 0.74
C GLU A 221 -22.13 11.44 0.56
N LYS A 222 -21.41 11.62 1.69
CA LYS A 222 -20.04 12.12 1.70
C LYS A 222 -19.04 10.96 1.58
N VAL A 223 -18.15 11.03 0.59
CA VAL A 223 -17.19 9.96 0.27
C VAL A 223 -16.19 9.73 1.40
N GLU A 224 -15.80 10.78 2.11
CA GLU A 224 -14.89 10.71 3.24
C GLU A 224 -15.40 9.82 4.38
N ASP A 225 -16.71 9.70 4.54
CA ASP A 225 -17.34 8.88 5.60
C ASP A 225 -17.17 7.38 5.33
N TYR A 226 -16.89 7.02 4.08
CA TYR A 226 -16.69 5.65 3.60
C TYR A 226 -15.23 5.18 3.64
N MET A 227 -14.33 5.99 4.19
CA MET A 227 -12.93 5.63 4.34
C MET A 227 -12.62 4.87 5.61
N HIS A 228 -11.60 4.03 5.53
CA HIS A 228 -11.04 3.39 6.70
C HIS A 228 -10.43 4.42 7.66
N HIS A 229 -10.67 4.22 8.96
CA HIS A 229 -10.31 5.19 10.00
C HIS A 229 -8.81 5.54 10.02
N TRP A 230 -7.94 4.62 9.60
CA TRP A 230 -6.47 4.81 9.53
C TRP A 230 -6.00 6.09 8.80
N TYR A 231 -6.84 6.67 7.94
CA TYR A 231 -6.50 7.86 7.16
C TYR A 231 -6.97 9.19 7.74
N LYS A 232 -7.69 9.15 8.88
CA LYS A 232 -8.17 10.36 9.55
C LYS A 232 -7.03 11.14 10.21
N LYS A 233 -7.14 12.47 10.21
CA LYS A 233 -6.20 13.39 10.88
C LYS A 233 -5.99 13.00 12.34
N GLU A 234 -7.05 12.63 13.04
CA GLU A 234 -7.02 12.23 14.45
C GLU A 234 -6.07 11.03 14.69
N ILE A 235 -6.18 9.99 13.87
CA ILE A 235 -5.30 8.82 13.94
C ILE A 235 -3.85 9.19 13.65
N PHE A 236 -3.63 10.05 12.65
CA PHE A 236 -2.31 10.56 12.37
C PHE A 236 -1.74 11.28 13.59
N MET A 237 -2.50 12.18 14.22
CA MET A 237 -2.04 12.91 15.41
C MET A 237 -1.68 11.95 16.55
N ARG A 238 -2.50 10.91 16.79
CA ARG A 238 -2.19 9.85 17.77
C ARG A 238 -0.87 9.14 17.46
N ALA A 239 -0.60 8.81 16.21
CA ALA A 239 0.67 8.16 15.81
C ALA A 239 1.92 9.03 16.07
N TYR A 240 1.75 10.35 16.22
CA TYR A 240 2.83 11.31 16.47
C TYR A 240 2.71 12.00 17.84
N GLU A 241 1.86 11.50 18.75
CA GLU A 241 1.59 12.13 20.04
C GLU A 241 2.74 11.96 21.03
N HIS A 242 3.40 10.79 20.99
CA HIS A 242 4.48 10.46 21.90
C HIS A 242 5.75 11.23 21.57
N LEU A 243 6.31 11.86 22.61
CA LEU A 243 7.51 12.69 22.50
C LEU A 243 8.74 11.91 22.96
N LEU A 244 9.86 12.13 22.27
CA LEU A 244 11.18 11.73 22.74
C LEU A 244 11.77 12.89 23.57
N ASN A 245 12.07 12.60 24.83
CA ASN A 245 12.61 13.60 25.75
C ASN A 245 14.08 13.94 25.42
N PRO A 246 14.51 15.20 25.66
CA PRO A 246 15.91 15.57 25.61
C PRO A 246 16.68 14.84 26.71
N ILE A 247 17.94 14.47 26.41
CA ILE A 247 18.85 13.82 27.35
C ILE A 247 19.95 14.82 27.71
N LYS A 248 20.32 14.87 28.99
CA LYS A 248 21.43 15.69 29.46
C LYS A 248 22.76 15.11 28.97
N SER A 249 23.72 15.97 28.67
CA SER A 249 25.09 15.54 28.41
C SER A 249 25.62 14.74 29.60
N GLN A 250 26.16 13.55 29.34
CA GLN A 250 27.00 12.87 30.32
C GLN A 250 28.37 13.55 30.26
N LYS A 251 28.85 14.05 31.40
CA LYS A 251 30.28 14.36 31.55
C LYS A 251 31.02 13.03 31.61
N GLU A 252 32.10 12.91 30.83
CA GLU A 252 33.12 11.87 31.03
C GLU A 252 33.78 12.06 32.40
#